data_AF-A0A0M6Y016-F1
#
_entry.id   AF-A0A0M6Y016-F1
#
_cell.length_a   1.000
_cell.length_b   1.000
_cell.length_c   1.000
_cell.angle_alpha   90.00
_cell.angle_beta   90.00
_cell.angle_gamma   90.00
#
_symmetry.space_group_name_H-M   'P 1'
#
loop_
_entity.id
_entity.type
_entity.pdbx_description
1 polymer ?
#
loop_
_entity_poly.entity_id
_entity_poly.type
_entity_poly.pdbx_seq_one_letter_code
_entity_poly.pdbx_strand_id
1 'polypeptide(L)'
;MKRIMAYKRFDSLKSSVPWWYSISARALPCGILFQFLTAGLSLFRDDSLWALHEVSGLILAVFPGILLGGSLLVSRLGRFGWWASLTGLLYLFQIALSAGAEPELIAYHPFNGALLLTASLILLMKVERRLGKATSGQSIKHPV
;
A
#
# COMPACT_ATOMS: atom_id res chain seq x y z
N MET A 1 27.22 24.70 20.16
CA MET A 1 25.76 24.38 20.07
C MET A 1 25.19 24.37 18.65
N LYS A 2 25.50 25.32 17.73
CA LYS A 2 24.93 25.35 16.36
C LYS A 2 25.13 24.06 15.52
N ARG A 3 26.30 23.40 15.62
CA ARG A 3 26.57 22.15 14.89
C ARG A 3 25.70 20.95 15.33
N ILE A 4 25.34 20.88 16.61
CA ILE A 4 24.52 19.79 17.18
C ILE A 4 23.05 19.90 16.72
N MET A 5 22.54 21.14 16.57
CA MET A 5 21.20 21.39 16.02
C MET A 5 21.10 21.03 14.53
N ALA A 6 22.13 21.34 13.73
CA ALA A 6 22.15 20.97 12.31
C ALA A 6 22.10 19.45 12.12
N TYR A 7 22.89 18.69 12.89
CA TYR A 7 22.91 17.22 12.84
C TYR A 7 21.53 16.60 13.14
N LYS A 8 20.84 17.05 14.20
CA LYS A 8 19.49 16.57 14.55
C LYS A 8 18.43 16.85 13.47
N ARG A 9 18.58 17.93 12.67
CA ARG A 9 17.65 18.30 11.59
C ARG A 9 17.83 17.40 10.35
N PHE A 10 19.06 17.00 10.04
CA PHE A 10 19.32 16.08 8.93
C PHE A 10 18.91 14.64 9.25
N ASP A 11 19.06 14.20 10.51
CA ASP A 11 18.60 12.87 10.93
C ASP A 11 17.07 12.75 10.95
N SER A 12 16.33 13.82 11.29
CA SER A 12 14.87 13.81 11.26
C SER A 12 14.31 13.73 9.83
N LEU A 13 14.97 14.38 8.86
CA LEU A 13 14.65 14.27 7.42
C LEU A 13 14.98 12.89 6.83
N LYS A 14 16.03 12.22 7.32
CA LYS A 14 16.35 10.83 6.96
C LYS A 14 15.37 9.82 7.58
N SER A 15 14.69 10.17 8.66
CA SER A 15 13.84 9.27 9.47
C SER A 15 12.36 9.21 9.05
N SER A 16 11.86 10.17 8.27
CA SER A 16 10.45 10.25 7.88
C SER A 16 10.09 9.34 6.70
N VAL A 17 8.86 8.83 6.71
CA VAL A 17 8.27 8.16 5.55
C VAL A 17 7.91 9.23 4.51
N PRO A 18 8.36 9.12 3.24
CA PRO A 18 8.00 10.09 2.22
C PRO A 18 6.48 10.16 2.01
N TRP A 19 5.98 11.35 1.67
CA TRP A 19 4.54 11.59 1.50
C TRP A 19 3.93 10.67 0.43
N TRP A 20 4.62 10.45 -0.70
CA TRP A 20 4.15 9.57 -1.77
C TRP A 20 3.96 8.13 -1.29
N TYR A 21 4.88 7.61 -0.47
CA TYR A 21 4.79 6.25 0.08
C TYR A 21 3.59 6.13 1.03
N SER A 22 3.37 7.17 1.84
CA SER A 22 2.23 7.24 2.75
C SER A 22 0.89 7.35 2.02
N ILE A 23 0.81 8.17 0.97
CA ILE A 23 -0.40 8.26 0.14
C ILE A 23 -0.68 6.93 -0.55
N SER A 24 0.33 6.28 -1.15
CA SER A 24 0.16 4.97 -1.77
C SER A 24 -0.30 3.91 -0.77
N ALA A 25 0.24 3.92 0.45
CA ALA A 25 -0.17 2.99 1.51
C ALA A 25 -1.63 3.18 1.94
N ARG A 26 -2.16 4.40 1.87
CA ARG A 26 -3.59 4.70 2.14
C ARG A 26 -4.49 4.39 0.95
N ALA A 27 -4.05 4.75 -0.25
CA ALA A 27 -4.81 4.59 -1.47
C ALA A 27 -5.05 3.11 -1.82
N LEU A 28 -4.06 2.25 -1.56
CA LEU A 28 -4.13 0.83 -1.89
C LEU A 28 -5.31 0.09 -1.24
N PRO A 29 -5.49 0.07 0.10
CA PRO A 29 -6.66 -0.59 0.71
C PRO A 29 -8.00 0.01 0.26
N CYS A 30 -8.07 1.34 0.05
CA CYS A 30 -9.26 1.98 -0.50
C CYS A 30 -9.57 1.52 -1.93
N GLY A 31 -8.55 1.40 -2.78
CA GLY A 31 -8.70 0.90 -4.14
C GLY A 31 -9.08 -0.58 -4.18
N ILE A 32 -8.53 -1.42 -3.30
CA ILE A 32 -8.92 -2.83 -3.18
C ILE A 32 -10.38 -2.95 -2.71
N LEU A 33 -10.82 -2.14 -1.74
CA LEU A 33 -12.22 -2.09 -1.35
C LEU A 33 -13.12 -1.71 -2.53
N PHE A 34 -12.72 -0.70 -3.32
CA PHE A 34 -13.45 -0.32 -4.52
C PHE A 34 -13.55 -1.49 -5.52
N GLN A 35 -12.47 -2.26 -5.72
CA GLN A 35 -12.48 -3.47 -6.56
C GLN A 35 -13.49 -4.52 -6.09
N PHE A 36 -13.58 -4.76 -4.77
CA PHE A 36 -14.58 -5.66 -4.20
C PHE A 36 -16.00 -5.17 -4.45
N LEU A 37 -16.24 -3.86 -4.28
CA LEU A 37 -17.56 -3.28 -4.49
C LEU A 37 -17.97 -3.33 -5.96
N THR A 38 -17.08 -3.00 -6.89
CA THR A 38 -17.38 -3.04 -8.33
C THR A 38 -17.61 -4.47 -8.79
N ALA A 39 -16.74 -5.43 -8.45
CA ALA A 39 -16.94 -6.84 -8.79
C ALA A 39 -18.23 -7.41 -8.19
N GLY A 40 -18.52 -7.10 -6.92
CA GLY A 40 -19.77 -7.52 -6.27
C GLY A 40 -21.00 -6.95 -6.96
N LEU A 41 -21.00 -5.66 -7.29
CA LEU A 41 -22.10 -5.04 -8.03
C LEU A 41 -22.23 -5.60 -9.46
N SER A 42 -21.12 -5.93 -10.12
CA SER A 42 -21.15 -6.60 -11.42
C SER A 42 -21.83 -7.95 -11.35
N LEU A 43 -21.50 -8.76 -10.33
CA LEU A 43 -22.08 -10.09 -10.16
C LEU A 43 -23.60 -10.08 -9.91
N PHE A 44 -24.12 -9.04 -9.26
CA PHE A 44 -25.50 -9.05 -8.76
C PHE A 44 -26.42 -7.99 -9.37
N ARG A 45 -25.89 -7.00 -10.07
CA ARG A 45 -26.67 -5.82 -10.47
C ARG A 45 -26.42 -5.31 -11.88
N ASP A 46 -25.16 -5.16 -12.29
CA ASP A 46 -24.83 -4.46 -13.53
C ASP A 46 -23.50 -4.93 -14.13
N ASP A 47 -23.59 -5.75 -15.19
CA ASP A 47 -22.44 -6.29 -15.90
C ASP A 47 -21.51 -5.22 -16.49
N SER A 48 -22.01 -4.00 -16.76
CA SER A 48 -21.17 -2.91 -17.30
C SER A 48 -20.08 -2.47 -16.31
N LEU A 49 -20.25 -2.77 -15.02
CA LEU A 49 -19.27 -2.49 -13.98
C LEU A 49 -18.03 -3.41 -14.06
N TRP A 50 -18.05 -4.49 -14.83
CA TRP A 50 -16.86 -5.33 -15.06
C TRP A 50 -15.75 -4.53 -15.74
N ALA A 51 -16.10 -3.72 -16.74
CA ALA A 51 -15.13 -2.84 -17.40
C ALA A 51 -14.53 -1.81 -16.42
N LEU A 52 -15.34 -1.28 -15.50
CA LEU A 52 -14.86 -0.39 -14.45
C LEU A 52 -13.93 -1.13 -13.48
N HIS A 53 -14.29 -2.35 -13.06
CA HIS A 53 -13.45 -3.21 -12.23
C HIS A 53 -12.09 -3.46 -12.88
N GLU A 54 -12.06 -3.88 -14.15
CA GLU A 54 -10.83 -4.16 -14.90
C GLU A 54 -9.92 -2.93 -15.04
N VAL A 55 -10.46 -1.80 -15.53
CA VAL A 55 -9.66 -0.58 -15.75
C VAL A 55 -9.14 -0.02 -14.44
N SER A 56 -9.98 0.04 -13.41
CA SER A 56 -9.52 0.51 -12.09
C SER A 56 -8.56 -0.48 -11.43
N GLY A 57 -8.68 -1.78 -11.74
CA GLY A 57 -7.74 -2.82 -11.36
C GLY A 57 -6.36 -2.52 -11.93
N LEU A 58 -6.25 -2.22 -13.22
CA LEU A 58 -4.99 -1.84 -13.86
C LEU A 58 -4.38 -0.57 -13.25
N ILE A 59 -5.19 0.47 -13.00
CA ILE A 59 -4.73 1.71 -12.36
C ILE A 59 -4.21 1.44 -10.94
N LEU A 60 -4.87 0.54 -10.20
CA LEU A 60 -4.49 0.17 -8.84
C LEU A 60 -3.08 -0.43 -8.76
N ALA A 61 -2.55 -1.01 -9.86
CA ALA A 61 -1.20 -1.60 -9.93
C ALA A 61 -0.07 -0.63 -9.59
N VAL A 62 -0.30 0.66 -9.82
CA VAL A 62 0.68 1.71 -9.54
C VAL A 62 1.03 1.75 -8.04
N PHE A 63 0.06 1.59 -7.15
CA PHE A 63 0.28 1.72 -5.71
C PHE A 63 1.16 0.61 -5.09
N PRO A 64 0.91 -0.70 -5.29
CA PRO A 64 1.81 -1.74 -4.83
C PRO A 64 3.18 -1.63 -5.51
N GLY A 65 3.25 -1.19 -6.77
CA GLY A 65 4.51 -0.91 -7.45
C GLY A 65 5.34 0.19 -6.76
N ILE A 66 4.72 1.31 -6.40
CA ILE A 66 5.36 2.39 -5.63
C ILE A 66 5.80 1.89 -4.25
N LEU A 67 4.98 1.11 -3.55
CA LEU A 67 5.30 0.59 -2.22
C LEU A 67 6.45 -0.42 -2.26
N LEU A 68 6.44 -1.34 -3.22
CA LEU A 68 7.51 -2.31 -3.41
C LEU A 68 8.81 -1.62 -3.84
N GLY A 69 8.76 -0.84 -4.91
CA GLY A 69 9.92 -0.09 -5.42
C GLY A 69 10.50 0.85 -4.36
N GLY A 70 9.63 1.56 -3.63
CA GLY A 70 10.05 2.40 -2.52
C GLY A 70 10.77 1.64 -1.40
N SER A 71 10.26 0.47 -1.03
CA SER A 71 10.89 -0.37 0.00
C SER A 71 12.22 -0.98 -0.42
N LEU A 72 12.39 -1.28 -1.71
CA LEU A 72 13.63 -1.84 -2.25
C LEU A 72 14.70 -0.79 -2.52
N LEU A 73 14.30 0.36 -3.08
CA LEU A 73 15.23 1.40 -3.55
C LEU A 73 15.60 2.42 -2.48
N VAL A 74 14.75 2.60 -1.47
CA VAL A 74 14.96 3.62 -0.43
C VAL A 74 15.27 2.93 0.90
N SER A 75 16.54 2.94 1.31
CA SER A 75 17.04 2.23 2.51
C SER A 75 16.22 2.48 3.78
N ARG A 76 15.74 3.70 4.02
CA ARG A 76 14.90 4.03 5.19
C ARG A 76 13.54 3.32 5.21
N LEU A 77 13.05 2.88 4.04
CA LEU A 77 11.79 2.17 3.83
C LEU A 77 11.94 0.64 3.81
N GLY A 78 13.17 0.11 3.86
CA GLY A 78 13.44 -1.33 3.85
C GLY A 78 12.77 -2.09 5.00
N ARG A 79 12.50 -1.43 6.12
CA ARG A 79 11.72 -1.97 7.26
C ARG A 79 10.29 -2.41 6.90
N PHE A 80 9.74 -1.86 5.82
CA PHE A 80 8.42 -2.22 5.29
C PHE A 80 8.51 -3.30 4.21
N GLY A 81 9.73 -3.66 3.78
CA GLY A 81 10.00 -4.50 2.62
C GLY A 81 9.28 -5.83 2.65
N TRP A 82 9.19 -6.51 3.80
CA TRP A 82 8.41 -7.75 3.90
C TRP A 82 6.95 -7.58 3.50
N TRP A 83 6.27 -6.59 4.08
CA TRP A 83 4.84 -6.35 3.83
C TRP A 83 4.59 -5.71 2.46
N ALA A 84 5.51 -4.88 1.97
CA ALA A 84 5.46 -4.33 0.61
C ALA A 84 5.66 -5.44 -0.44
N SER A 85 6.58 -6.38 -0.19
CA SER A 85 6.83 -7.54 -1.07
C SER A 85 5.66 -8.50 -1.05
N LEU A 86 5.13 -8.86 0.13
CA LEU A 86 3.96 -9.71 0.23
C LEU A 86 2.76 -9.08 -0.50
N THR A 87 2.49 -7.80 -0.27
CA THR A 87 1.44 -7.05 -0.99
C THR A 87 1.66 -7.05 -2.50
N GLY A 88 2.89 -6.81 -2.96
CA GLY A 88 3.25 -6.84 -4.38
C GLY A 88 3.06 -8.23 -5.01
N LEU A 89 3.49 -9.28 -4.33
CA LEU A 89 3.34 -10.67 -4.78
C LEU A 89 1.86 -11.08 -4.84
N LEU A 90 1.08 -10.77 -3.80
CA LEU A 90 -0.37 -11.01 -3.79
C LEU A 90 -1.06 -10.26 -4.93
N TYR A 91 -0.62 -9.03 -5.24
CA TYR A 91 -1.18 -8.26 -6.35
C TYR A 91 -0.82 -8.85 -7.73
N LEU A 92 0.43 -9.31 -7.93
CA LEU A 92 0.81 -10.04 -9.14
C LEU A 92 0.03 -11.34 -9.29
N PHE A 93 -0.18 -12.05 -8.17
CA PHE A 93 -1.00 -13.26 -8.17
C PHE A 93 -2.46 -12.95 -8.49
N GLN A 94 -2.99 -11.81 -8.04
CA GLN A 94 -4.33 -11.34 -8.40
C GLN A 94 -4.47 -11.18 -9.92
N ILE A 95 -3.49 -10.56 -10.58
CA ILE A 95 -3.44 -10.41 -12.05
C ILE A 95 -3.36 -11.79 -12.72
N ALA A 96 -2.49 -12.68 -12.22
CA ALA A 96 -2.32 -14.01 -12.79
C ALA A 96 -3.62 -14.83 -12.72
N LEU A 97 -4.35 -14.75 -11.61
CA LEU A 97 -5.65 -15.41 -11.43
C LEU A 97 -6.73 -14.87 -12.39
N SER A 98 -6.61 -13.62 -12.86
CA SER A 98 -7.53 -13.04 -13.84
C SER A 98 -7.09 -13.18 -15.31
N ALA A 99 -5.83 -13.47 -15.59
CA ALA A 99 -5.24 -13.31 -16.93
C ALA A 99 -5.56 -14.44 -17.95
N GLY A 100 -6.21 -15.52 -17.54
CA GLY A 100 -6.43 -16.68 -18.42
C GLY A 100 -7.55 -17.60 -17.96
N ALA A 101 -8.65 -17.01 -17.49
CA ALA A 101 -9.77 -17.59 -16.75
C ALA A 101 -10.19 -19.03 -17.10
N GLU A 102 -9.42 -20.01 -16.63
CA GLU A 102 -9.98 -21.29 -16.22
C GLU A 102 -10.97 -20.99 -15.07
N PRO A 103 -12.23 -21.45 -15.15
CA PRO A 103 -13.26 -21.16 -14.15
C PRO A 103 -12.84 -21.52 -12.72
N GLU A 104 -11.93 -22.48 -12.57
CA GLU A 104 -11.39 -22.90 -11.28
C GLU A 104 -10.42 -21.86 -10.69
N LEU A 105 -9.59 -21.21 -11.53
CA LEU A 105 -8.60 -20.23 -11.06
C LEU A 105 -9.26 -18.92 -10.64
N ILE A 106 -10.30 -18.48 -11.35
CA ILE A 106 -11.02 -17.25 -11.02
C ILE A 106 -11.77 -17.37 -9.69
N ALA A 107 -12.14 -18.58 -9.26
CA ALA A 107 -12.77 -18.81 -7.95
C ALA A 107 -11.83 -18.44 -6.77
N TYR A 108 -10.50 -18.52 -6.96
CA TYR A 108 -9.52 -18.11 -5.95
C TYR A 108 -9.24 -16.61 -5.96
N HIS A 109 -9.65 -15.88 -7.01
CA HIS A 109 -9.44 -14.45 -7.16
C HIS A 109 -10.00 -13.61 -5.99
N PRO A 110 -11.26 -13.80 -5.51
CA PRO A 110 -11.76 -13.05 -4.36
C PRO A 110 -11.04 -13.40 -3.05
N PHE A 111 -10.63 -14.66 -2.87
CA PHE A 111 -9.87 -15.08 -1.70
C PHE A 111 -8.50 -14.40 -1.64
N ASN A 112 -7.75 -14.39 -2.76
CA ASN A 112 -6.49 -13.67 -2.84
C ASN A 112 -6.68 -12.15 -2.66
N GLY A 113 -7.77 -11.59 -3.19
CA GLY A 113 -8.14 -10.20 -2.96
C GLY A 113 -8.31 -9.86 -1.47
N ALA A 114 -8.85 -10.78 -0.66
CA ALA A 114 -9.04 -10.56 0.77
C ALA A 114 -7.71 -10.63 1.54
N LEU A 115 -6.82 -11.54 1.14
CA LEU A 115 -5.45 -11.60 1.65
C LEU A 115 -4.67 -10.33 1.31
N LEU A 116 -4.80 -9.86 0.06
CA LEU A 116 -4.19 -8.61 -0.41
C LEU A 116 -4.70 -7.40 0.38
N LEU A 117 -6.02 -7.30 0.59
CA LEU A 117 -6.61 -6.25 1.44
C LEU A 117 -6.02 -6.29 2.85
N THR A 118 -5.96 -7.48 3.46
CA THR A 118 -5.40 -7.67 4.80
C THR A 118 -3.93 -7.24 4.87
N ALA A 119 -3.10 -7.70 3.93
CA ALA A 119 -1.69 -7.33 3.85
C ALA A 119 -1.51 -5.81 3.67
N SER A 120 -2.34 -5.19 2.83
CA SER A 120 -2.31 -3.74 2.59
C SER A 120 -2.68 -2.93 3.84
N LEU A 121 -3.67 -3.38 4.63
CA LEU A 121 -4.06 -2.74 5.89
C LEU A 121 -2.97 -2.87 6.96
N ILE A 122 -2.31 -4.03 7.05
CA ILE A 122 -1.17 -4.23 7.96
C ILE A 122 0.00 -3.31 7.57
N LEU A 123 0.29 -3.19 6.28
CA LEU A 123 1.30 -2.28 5.77
C LEU A 123 0.94 -0.82 6.10
N LEU A 124 -0.29 -0.39 5.85
CA LEU A 124 -0.79 0.94 6.19
C LEU A 124 -0.63 1.24 7.69
N MET A 125 -1.07 0.32 8.56
CA MET A 125 -0.92 0.47 10.02
C MET A 125 0.55 0.70 10.42
N LYS A 126 1.48 -0.05 9.82
CA LYS A 126 2.92 0.11 10.09
C LYS A 126 3.44 1.47 9.63
N VAL A 127 2.97 1.96 8.49
CA VAL A 127 3.31 3.28 7.95
C VAL A 127 2.77 4.38 8.87
N GLU A 128 1.50 4.35 9.24
CA GLU A 128 0.88 5.33 10.14
C GLU A 128 1.56 5.36 11.51
N ARG A 129 1.85 4.18 12.09
CA ARG A 129 2.58 4.08 13.35
C ARG A 129 3.96 4.74 13.27
N ARG A 130 4.64 4.66 12.12
CA ARG A 130 5.93 5.32 11.92
C ARG A 130 5.80 6.82 11.78
N LEU A 131 4.76 7.30 11.10
CA LEU A 131 4.44 8.73 11.00
C LEU A 131 4.12 9.34 12.36
N GLY A 132 3.25 8.69 13.15
CA GLY A 132 2.90 9.16 14.49
C GLY A 132 4.10 9.26 15.45
N LYS A 133 5.03 8.29 15.39
CA LYS A 133 6.29 8.34 16.16
C LYS A 133 7.21 9.49 15.74
N ALA A 134 7.20 9.88 14.46
CA ALA A 134 8.00 10.99 13.97
C ALA A 134 7.45 12.34 14.49
N THR A 135 6.13 12.48 14.54
CA THR A 135 5.45 13.68 15.06
C THR A 135 5.64 13.81 16.58
N SER A 136 5.47 12.74 17.36
CA SER A 136 5.63 12.79 18.82
C SER A 136 7.09 13.01 19.26
N GLY A 137 8.06 12.45 18.52
CA GLY A 137 9.49 12.66 18.78
C GLY A 137 10.01 14.08 18.48
N GLN A 138 9.26 14.89 17.71
CA GLN A 138 9.53 16.32 17.54
C GLN A 138 9.01 17.15 18.72
N SER A 139 7.87 16.79 19.30
CA SER A 139 7.23 17.53 20.41
C SER A 139 8.08 17.52 21.69
N ILE A 140 8.77 16.42 22.01
CA ILE A 140 9.58 16.30 23.24
C ILE A 140 10.88 17.14 23.19
N LYS A 141 11.33 17.59 22.01
CA LYS A 141 12.60 18.32 21.87
C LYS A 141 12.50 19.84 22.03
N HIS A 142 11.32 20.37 22.31
CA HIS A 142 11.08 21.76 22.69
C HIS A 142 10.45 21.84 24.09
N PRO A 143 11.21 21.61 25.18
CA PRO A 143 10.79 22.13 26.48
C PRO A 143 10.86 23.66 26.42
N VAL A 144 9.76 24.30 26.78
CA VAL A 144 9.66 25.76 27.03
C VAL A 144 10.64 26.15 28.12
#